data_AF-A0A6P0TG71-F1
#
_entry.id   AF-A0A6P0TG71-F1
#
_cell.length_a   1.000
_cell.length_b   1.000
_cell.length_c   1.000
_cell.angle_alpha   90.00
_cell.angle_beta   90.00
_cell.angle_gamma   90.00
#
_symmetry.space_group_name_H-M   'P 1'
#
loop_
_entity.id
_entity.type
_entity.pdbx_description
1 polymer ?
#
loop_
_entity_poly.entity_id
_entity_poly.type
_entity_poly.pdbx_seq_one_letter_code
_entity_poly.pdbx_strand_id
1 'polypeptide(L)'
;MSSLKIIAAVCGVGIVGGAIALLVTNPNQEAYEAYAVTQLQSQLTDGVCEDVPALLEGMCSSAVENNDQLLGRIIESSTTRRNYYVLSIYETDIDPVSTLTQLLPGNLSLSVGETQGVPSYHAETVGILGRFITYKTGQEN
;
A
#
# COMPACT_ATOMS: atom_id res chain seq x y z
N MET A 1 41.51 -30.30 -18.06
CA MET A 1 40.35 -30.65 -17.20
C MET A 1 40.22 -29.83 -15.91
N SER A 2 41.26 -29.11 -15.47
CA SER A 2 41.19 -28.29 -14.24
C SER A 2 40.42 -26.97 -14.40
N SER A 3 40.44 -26.36 -15.59
CA SER A 3 39.79 -25.07 -15.86
C SER A 3 38.26 -25.14 -15.84
N LEU A 4 37.67 -26.29 -16.21
CA LEU A 4 36.22 -26.48 -16.22
C LEU A 4 35.63 -26.52 -14.80
N LYS A 5 36.40 -27.02 -13.81
CA LYS A 5 36.00 -27.05 -12.40
C LYS A 5 36.00 -25.66 -11.77
N ILE A 6 36.91 -24.78 -12.20
CA ILE A 6 37.00 -23.39 -11.72
C ILE A 6 35.84 -22.56 -12.27
N ILE A 7 35.51 -22.71 -13.56
CA ILE A 7 34.34 -22.04 -14.17
C ILE A 7 33.03 -22.51 -13.52
N ALA A 8 32.88 -23.81 -13.26
CA ALA A 8 31.72 -24.35 -12.56
C ALA A 8 31.61 -23.84 -11.11
N ALA A 9 32.73 -23.66 -10.41
CA ALA A 9 32.74 -23.13 -9.04
C ALA A 9 32.41 -21.62 -8.99
N VAL A 10 32.94 -20.82 -9.91
CA VAL A 10 32.66 -19.37 -9.97
C VAL A 10 31.21 -19.10 -10.41
N CYS A 11 30.69 -19.85 -11.38
CA CYS A 11 29.27 -19.75 -11.78
C CYS A 11 28.32 -20.29 -10.70
N GLY A 12 28.69 -21.37 -9.99
CA GLY A 12 27.88 -21.94 -8.91
C GLY A 12 27.74 -21.01 -7.70
N VAL A 13 28.80 -20.29 -7.32
CA VAL A 13 28.77 -19.33 -6.19
C VAL A 13 28.03 -18.04 -6.57
N GLY A 14 28.17 -17.56 -7.82
CA GLY A 14 27.47 -16.35 -8.29
C GLY A 14 25.94 -16.50 -8.33
N ILE A 15 25.43 -17.66 -8.76
CA ILE A 15 23.99 -17.91 -8.88
C ILE A 15 23.37 -18.14 -7.48
N VAL A 16 24.05 -18.86 -6.59
CA VAL A 16 23.53 -19.12 -5.23
C VAL A 16 23.59 -17.85 -4.36
N GLY A 17 24.67 -17.07 -4.45
CA GLY A 17 24.78 -15.79 -3.73
C GLY A 17 23.80 -14.73 -4.23
N GLY A 18 23.60 -14.63 -5.54
CA GLY A 18 22.63 -13.71 -6.15
C GLY A 18 21.18 -14.05 -5.81
N ALA A 19 20.80 -15.33 -5.81
CA ALA A 19 19.44 -15.76 -5.48
C ALA A 19 19.04 -15.44 -4.03
N ILE A 20 19.97 -15.58 -3.06
CA ILE A 20 19.70 -15.26 -1.65
C ILE A 20 19.55 -13.75 -1.46
N ALA A 21 20.37 -12.93 -2.11
CA ALA A 21 20.24 -11.47 -2.06
C ALA A 21 18.86 -11.00 -2.58
N LEU A 22 18.36 -11.60 -3.67
CA LEU A 22 17.05 -11.29 -4.23
C LEU A 22 15.90 -11.65 -3.26
N LEU A 23 15.99 -12.80 -2.57
CA LEU A 23 14.99 -13.23 -1.58
C LEU A 23 14.92 -12.30 -0.36
N VAL A 24 16.07 -11.80 0.12
CA VAL A 24 16.12 -10.86 1.26
C VAL A 24 15.56 -9.49 0.89
N THR A 25 15.62 -9.11 -0.39
CA THR A 25 15.06 -7.83 -0.86
C THR A 25 13.57 -7.88 -1.19
N ASN A 26 12.89 -9.04 -1.15
CA ASN A 26 11.45 -9.06 -1.36
C ASN A 26 10.76 -8.36 -0.17
N PRO A 27 10.06 -7.22 -0.38
CA PRO A 27 9.48 -6.48 0.71
C PRO A 27 8.50 -7.36 1.51
N ASN A 28 8.51 -7.23 2.83
CA ASN A 28 7.52 -7.88 3.68
C ASN A 28 6.21 -7.08 3.69
N GLN A 29 5.21 -7.60 4.39
CA GLN A 29 3.88 -6.99 4.49
C GLN A 29 3.93 -5.62 5.20
N GLU A 30 4.69 -5.53 6.30
CA GLU A 30 4.87 -4.29 7.07
C GLU A 30 5.49 -3.15 6.24
N ALA A 31 6.49 -3.45 5.41
CA ALA A 31 7.07 -2.47 4.50
C ALA A 31 6.05 -1.97 3.46
N TYR A 32 5.14 -2.84 3.02
CA TYR A 32 4.06 -2.46 2.12
C TYR A 32 3.04 -1.57 2.82
N GLU A 33 2.67 -1.89 4.05
CA GLU A 33 1.73 -1.09 4.85
C GLU A 33 2.23 0.35 5.02
N ALA A 34 3.50 0.55 5.38
CA ALA A 34 4.06 1.89 5.51
C ALA A 34 3.99 2.69 4.18
N TYR A 35 4.30 2.03 3.06
CA TYR A 35 4.16 2.63 1.72
C TYR A 35 2.69 2.97 1.42
N ALA A 36 1.79 2.02 1.61
CA ALA A 36 0.38 2.14 1.25
C ALA A 36 -0.37 3.14 2.14
N VAL A 37 -0.02 3.26 3.43
CA VAL A 37 -0.55 4.29 4.33
C VAL A 37 -0.22 5.68 3.80
N THR A 38 1.04 5.90 3.39
CA THR A 38 1.46 7.21 2.83
C THR A 38 0.65 7.54 1.57
N GLN A 39 0.45 6.56 0.68
CA GLN A 39 -0.35 6.75 -0.53
C GLN A 39 -1.83 7.00 -0.22
N LEU A 40 -2.40 6.26 0.73
CA LEU A 40 -3.78 6.42 1.15
C LEU A 40 -4.02 7.80 1.80
N GLN A 41 -3.09 8.28 2.63
CA GLN A 41 -3.17 9.60 3.24
C GLN A 41 -3.21 10.70 2.18
N SER A 42 -2.32 10.66 1.19
CA SER A 42 -2.36 11.61 0.05
C SER A 42 -3.72 11.56 -0.64
N GLN A 43 -4.24 10.37 -0.95
CA GLN A 43 -5.51 10.23 -1.65
C GLN A 43 -6.71 10.75 -0.85
N LEU A 44 -6.73 10.49 0.47
CA LEU A 44 -7.80 10.97 1.35
C LEU A 44 -7.71 12.48 1.55
N THR A 45 -6.51 13.03 1.70
CA THR A 45 -6.28 14.47 1.88
C THR A 45 -6.62 15.25 0.60
N ASP A 46 -6.08 14.83 -0.54
CA ASP A 46 -6.24 15.53 -1.82
C ASP A 46 -7.63 15.31 -2.45
N GLY A 47 -8.29 14.19 -2.14
CA GLY A 47 -9.61 13.86 -2.69
C GLY A 47 -10.74 14.23 -1.75
N VAL A 48 -10.77 13.61 -0.56
CA VAL A 48 -11.95 13.70 0.31
C VAL A 48 -11.89 14.90 1.23
N CYS A 49 -10.73 15.20 1.82
CA CYS A 49 -10.62 16.32 2.76
C CYS A 49 -10.71 17.68 2.07
N GLU A 50 -10.25 17.82 0.82
CA GLU A 50 -10.42 19.05 0.05
C GLU A 50 -11.89 19.34 -0.31
N ASP A 51 -12.72 18.28 -0.43
CA ASP A 51 -14.15 18.39 -0.74
C ASP A 51 -15.03 18.68 0.50
N VAL A 52 -14.48 18.69 1.73
CA VAL A 52 -15.24 19.05 2.92
C VAL A 52 -15.34 20.58 3.11
N PRO A 53 -16.31 21.09 3.89
CA PRO A 53 -16.37 22.51 4.19
C PRO A 53 -15.05 23.02 4.79
N ALA A 54 -14.56 24.18 4.35
CA ALA A 54 -13.26 24.75 4.75
C ALA A 54 -13.02 24.86 6.28
N LEU A 55 -14.09 24.95 7.08
CA LEU A 55 -13.99 24.93 8.54
C LEU A 55 -13.51 23.59 9.11
N LEU A 56 -13.70 22.49 8.37
CA LEU A 56 -13.43 21.11 8.76
C LEU A 56 -12.23 20.50 8.03
N GLU A 57 -11.74 21.12 6.96
CA GLU A 57 -10.61 20.64 6.15
C GLU A 57 -9.39 20.28 7.01
N GLY A 58 -8.92 21.22 7.85
CA GLY A 58 -7.78 20.97 8.74
C GLY A 58 -8.02 19.89 9.81
N MET A 59 -9.27 19.66 10.19
CA MET A 59 -9.63 18.56 11.10
C MET A 59 -9.60 17.22 10.37
N CYS A 60 -10.06 17.19 9.11
CA CYS A 60 -10.00 16.01 8.24
C CYS A 60 -8.55 15.60 7.98
N SER A 61 -7.72 16.52 7.48
CA SER A 61 -6.31 16.23 7.18
C SER A 61 -5.56 15.76 8.43
N SER A 62 -5.78 16.42 9.56
CA SER A 62 -5.17 16.01 10.84
C SER A 62 -5.64 14.63 11.31
N ALA A 63 -6.92 14.28 11.10
CA ALA A 63 -7.42 12.94 11.41
C ALA A 63 -6.82 11.87 10.49
N VAL A 64 -6.57 12.18 9.22
CA VAL A 64 -5.93 11.26 8.26
C VAL A 64 -4.45 11.08 8.59
N GLU A 65 -3.71 12.17 8.82
CA GLU A 65 -2.26 12.17 9.03
C GLU A 65 -1.84 11.58 10.39
N ASN A 66 -2.64 11.72 11.45
CA ASN A 66 -2.24 11.29 12.79
C ASN A 66 -2.62 9.85 13.15
N ASN A 67 -3.18 9.09 12.20
CA ASN A 67 -3.77 7.77 12.46
C ASN A 67 -3.10 6.63 11.68
N ASP A 68 -1.79 6.70 11.46
CA ASP A 68 -0.98 5.68 10.75
C ASP A 68 -1.27 4.26 11.19
N GLN A 69 -1.43 4.01 12.50
CA GLN A 69 -1.69 2.68 13.03
C GLN A 69 -3.07 2.14 12.62
N LEU A 70 -4.09 3.00 12.57
CA LEU A 70 -5.42 2.60 12.14
C LEU A 70 -5.45 2.40 10.62
N LEU A 71 -4.85 3.33 9.87
CA LEU A 71 -4.71 3.19 8.42
C LEU A 71 -3.93 1.92 8.05
N GLY A 72 -2.85 1.61 8.77
CA GLY A 72 -2.08 0.39 8.58
C GLY A 72 -2.92 -0.88 8.77
N ARG A 73 -3.78 -0.93 9.80
CA ARG A 73 -4.72 -2.06 9.99
C ARG A 73 -5.76 -2.15 8.87
N ILE A 74 -6.24 -1.01 8.39
CA ILE A 74 -7.16 -0.98 7.25
C ILE A 74 -6.45 -1.54 6.02
N ILE A 75 -5.26 -1.03 5.67
CA ILE A 75 -4.43 -1.58 4.59
C ILE A 75 -4.25 -3.09 4.76
N GLU A 76 -3.83 -3.56 5.94
CA GLU A 76 -3.60 -4.98 6.22
C GLU A 76 -4.85 -5.81 5.93
N SER A 77 -6.01 -5.39 6.46
CA SER A 77 -7.29 -6.09 6.29
C SER A 77 -7.85 -6.03 4.87
N SER A 78 -7.48 -5.00 4.11
CA SER A 78 -7.93 -4.71 2.75
C SER A 78 -6.95 -5.17 1.68
N THR A 79 -5.83 -5.81 2.06
CA THR A 79 -4.77 -6.18 1.12
C THR A 79 -4.61 -7.68 0.99
N THR A 80 -4.64 -8.17 -0.24
CA THR A 80 -4.22 -9.52 -0.58
C THR A 80 -2.80 -9.50 -1.17
N ARG A 81 -1.87 -10.23 -0.53
CA ARG A 81 -0.49 -10.40 -1.00
C ARG A 81 -0.30 -11.73 -1.71
N ARG A 82 0.14 -11.67 -2.97
CA ARG A 82 0.61 -12.82 -3.76
C ARG A 82 2.12 -12.80 -3.88
N ASN A 83 2.80 -13.68 -3.15
CA ASN A 83 4.27 -13.77 -3.14
C ASN A 83 4.78 -14.73 -4.22
N TYR A 84 5.64 -14.23 -5.11
CA TYR A 84 6.29 -14.97 -6.19
C TYR A 84 7.81 -15.11 -5.99
N TYR A 85 8.25 -15.17 -4.73
CA TYR A 85 9.64 -15.29 -4.27
C TYR A 85 10.52 -14.06 -4.50
N VAL A 86 10.72 -13.65 -5.76
CA VAL A 86 11.57 -12.51 -6.13
C VAL A 86 10.80 -11.19 -6.19
N LEU A 87 9.46 -11.28 -6.23
CA LEU A 87 8.54 -10.16 -6.19
C LEU A 87 7.28 -10.57 -5.44
N SER A 88 6.50 -9.57 -5.04
CA SER A 88 5.15 -9.75 -4.51
C SER A 88 4.20 -8.83 -5.27
N ILE A 89 2.97 -9.28 -5.50
CA ILE A 89 1.87 -8.44 -5.97
C ILE A 89 0.95 -8.20 -4.78
N TYR A 90 0.61 -6.94 -4.56
CA TYR A 90 -0.33 -6.49 -3.55
C TYR A 90 -1.54 -5.92 -4.25
N GLU A 91 -2.70 -6.41 -3.87
CA GLU A 91 -3.99 -5.93 -4.34
C GLU A 91 -4.72 -5.38 -3.13
N THR A 92 -5.05 -4.10 -3.16
CA THR A 92 -5.61 -3.37 -2.02
C THR A 92 -6.94 -2.75 -2.42
N ASP A 93 -7.99 -3.08 -1.68
CA ASP A 93 -9.37 -2.64 -1.90
C ASP A 93 -9.89 -1.89 -0.69
N ILE A 94 -10.06 -0.58 -0.83
CA ILE A 94 -10.42 0.31 0.27
C ILE A 94 -11.70 1.06 -0.07
N ASP A 95 -12.63 1.03 0.86
CA ASP A 95 -13.78 1.94 0.89
C ASP A 95 -13.37 3.21 1.67
N PRO A 96 -13.24 4.37 0.99
CA PRO A 96 -12.83 5.63 1.63
C PRO A 96 -13.83 6.10 2.70
N VAL A 97 -15.13 5.84 2.49
CA VAL A 97 -16.21 6.26 3.39
C VAL A 97 -16.15 5.46 4.68
N SER A 98 -16.01 4.14 4.56
CA SER A 98 -15.83 3.25 5.72
C SER A 98 -14.57 3.61 6.51
N THR A 99 -13.48 3.97 5.80
CA THR A 99 -12.21 4.38 6.41
C THR A 99 -12.36 5.67 7.22
N LEU A 100 -12.98 6.71 6.65
CA LEU A 100 -13.21 7.97 7.35
C LEU A 100 -14.13 7.81 8.56
N THR A 101 -15.13 6.94 8.47
CA THR A 101 -16.03 6.63 9.60
C THR A 101 -15.27 6.02 10.78
N GLN A 102 -14.19 5.28 10.53
CA GLN A 102 -13.33 4.72 11.58
C GLN A 102 -12.36 5.75 12.18
N LEU A 103 -12.01 6.79 11.41
CA LEU A 103 -11.09 7.86 11.83
C LEU A 103 -11.79 8.95 12.66
N LEU A 104 -13.08 9.17 12.41
CA LEU A 104 -13.86 10.22 13.05
C LEU A 104 -14.57 9.72 14.32
N PRO A 105 -14.65 10.55 15.38
CA PRO A 105 -15.40 10.21 16.58
C PRO A 105 -16.91 10.11 16.24
N GLY A 106 -17.59 9.09 16.77
CA GLY A 106 -18.97 8.73 16.42
C GLY A 106 -20.06 9.77 16.72
N ASN A 107 -19.70 10.96 17.19
CA ASN A 107 -20.59 12.12 17.33
C ASN A 107 -20.53 13.08 16.12
N LEU A 108 -19.51 12.98 15.26
CA LEU A 108 -19.45 13.66 13.97
C LEU A 108 -20.17 12.81 12.92
N SER A 109 -21.48 12.98 12.82
CA SER A 109 -22.22 12.54 11.64
C SER A 109 -21.93 13.52 10.52
N LEU A 110 -20.79 13.37 9.86
CA LEU A 110 -20.63 13.98 8.54
C LEU A 110 -21.68 13.32 7.67
N SER A 111 -22.70 14.10 7.32
CA SER A 111 -23.45 13.89 6.10
C SER A 111 -22.44 14.03 4.95
N VAL A 112 -21.59 13.02 4.76
CA VAL A 112 -20.92 12.74 3.49
C VAL A 112 -22.09 12.41 2.59
N GLY A 113 -22.67 13.46 2.01
CA GLY A 113 -24.02 13.43 1.44
C GLY A 113 -24.10 12.25 0.49
N GLU A 114 -25.14 11.41 0.66
CA GLU A 114 -25.55 10.33 -0.23
C GLU A 114 -24.52 10.02 -1.32
N THR A 115 -23.51 9.20 -0.98
CA THR A 115 -22.34 8.91 -1.83
C THR A 115 -22.73 8.04 -3.03
N GLN A 116 -23.58 8.56 -3.90
CA GLN A 116 -23.68 8.10 -5.27
C GLN A 116 -22.44 8.62 -6.00
N GLY A 117 -21.32 7.92 -5.85
CA GLY A 117 -20.08 8.24 -6.57
C GLY A 117 -18.84 8.52 -5.72
N VAL A 118 -18.71 7.99 -4.49
CA VAL A 118 -17.38 7.83 -3.88
C VAL A 118 -16.85 6.48 -4.36
N PRO A 119 -15.98 6.46 -5.38
CA PRO A 119 -15.49 5.21 -5.93
C PRO A 119 -14.69 4.42 -4.88
N SER A 120 -14.84 3.10 -4.90
CA SER A 120 -13.95 2.25 -4.12
C SER A 120 -12.54 2.37 -4.70
N TYR A 121 -11.57 2.56 -3.81
CA TYR A 121 -10.17 2.66 -4.19
C TYR A 121 -9.58 1.28 -4.37
N HIS A 122 -9.26 0.94 -5.61
CA HIS A 122 -8.57 -0.29 -5.96
C HIS A 122 -7.14 0.03 -6.41
N ALA A 123 -6.15 -0.61 -5.79
CA ALA A 123 -4.74 -0.45 -6.16
C ALA A 123 -4.04 -1.79 -6.35
N GLU A 124 -3.33 -1.93 -7.48
CA GLU A 124 -2.40 -3.03 -7.70
C GLU A 124 -0.95 -2.51 -7.65
N THR A 125 -0.15 -3.11 -6.76
CA THR A 125 1.23 -2.71 -6.50
C THR A 125 2.17 -3.90 -6.62
N VAL A 126 3.29 -3.73 -7.33
CA VAL A 126 4.39 -4.70 -7.34
C VAL A 126 5.43 -4.28 -6.30
N GLY A 127 5.75 -5.19 -5.38
CA GLY A 127 6.93 -5.13 -4.52
C GLY A 127 8.08 -5.93 -5.14
N ILE A 128 9.18 -5.28 -5.47
CA ILE A 128 10.37 -5.93 -6.06
C ILE A 128 11.63 -5.20 -5.60
N LEU A 129 12.65 -5.96 -5.15
CA LEU A 129 13.95 -5.42 -4.75
C LEU A 129 13.87 -4.26 -3.73
N GLY A 130 13.01 -4.39 -2.71
CA GLY A 130 12.84 -3.38 -1.67
C GLY A 130 12.07 -2.14 -2.11
N ARG A 131 11.44 -2.16 -3.29
CA ARG A 131 10.68 -1.05 -3.85
C ARG A 131 9.24 -1.44 -4.13
N PHE A 132 8.36 -0.47 -4.05
CA PHE A 132 6.94 -0.61 -4.41
C PHE A 132 6.64 0.28 -5.62
N ILE A 133 5.88 -0.28 -6.57
CA ILE A 133 5.42 0.42 -7.76
C ILE A 133 3.93 0.10 -7.93
N THR A 134 3.09 1.09 -7.66
CA THR A 134 1.65 1.01 -7.97
C THR A 134 1.48 1.26 -9.46
N TYR A 135 0.97 0.26 -10.19
CA TYR A 135 0.87 0.31 -11.65
C TYR A 135 -0.57 0.39 -12.15
N LYS A 136 -1.53 0.14 -11.26
CA LYS A 136 -2.95 0.28 -11.55
C LYS A 136 -3.64 0.89 -10.35
N THR A 137 -4.39 1.93 -10.61
CA THR A 137 -5.30 2.57 -9.66
C THR A 137 -6.65 2.67 -10.35
N GLY A 138 -7.68 2.09 -9.75
CA GLY A 138 -9.04 2.09 -10.25
C GLY A 138 -9.96 2.80 -9.28
N GLN A 139 -10.88 3.58 -9.83
CA GLN A 139 -12.04 4.11 -9.13
C GLN A 139 -13.23 3.29 -9.66
N GLU A 140 -13.68 2.27 -8.92
CA GLU A 140 -14.88 1.51 -9.33
C GLU A 140 -16.14 2.32 -8.94
N ASN A 141 -16.93 2.68 -9.95
CA ASN A 141 -18.21 3.40 -9.84
C ASN A 141 -19.36 2.43 -9.62
#